data_AF-A0A2K5QCM6-F1
#
_entry.id   AF-A0A2K5QCM6-F1
#
_cell.length_a   1.000
_cell.length_b   1.000
_cell.length_c   1.000
_cell.angle_alpha   90.00
_cell.angle_beta   90.00
_cell.angle_gamma   90.00
#
_symmetry.space_group_name_H-M   'P 1'
#
loop_
_entity.id
_entity.type
_entity.pdbx_description
1 polymer ?
#
loop_
_entity_poly.entity_id
_entity_poly.type
_entity_poly.pdbx_seq_one_letter_code
_entity_poly.pdbx_strand_id
1 'polypeptide(L)'
;MDRHTPMHALPEEIQKMLPEDKVCKYCGVSYLILHEFKAMEEKVKAMEKEMKFYQGSVEREKRLQEKIKSLSQDLEQYKIDNKSKTESKIYFRVMCRLEVEHCQLKEQMPNSQHSVSEPYIGL
;
A
#
# COMPACT_ATOMS: atom_id res chain seq x y z
N MET A 1 -5.43 -12.10 47.60
CA MET A 1 -6.18 -11.09 48.39
C MET A 1 -7.42 -10.74 47.58
N ASP A 2 -8.61 -11.14 48.04
CA ASP A 2 -9.87 -10.78 47.39
C ASP A 2 -10.05 -9.26 47.43
N ARG A 3 -10.18 -8.64 46.26
CA ARG A 3 -10.46 -7.19 46.16
C ARG A 3 -11.93 -6.99 46.50
N HIS A 4 -12.22 -6.55 47.73
CA HIS A 4 -13.56 -6.13 48.10
C HIS A 4 -13.99 -4.96 47.22
N THR A 5 -14.95 -5.21 46.33
CA THR A 5 -15.56 -4.16 45.53
C THR A 5 -16.76 -3.64 46.32
N PRO A 6 -16.80 -2.35 46.69
CA PRO A 6 -17.97 -1.78 47.35
C PRO A 6 -19.21 -2.05 46.50
N MET A 7 -20.25 -2.64 47.11
CA MET A 7 -21.48 -3.01 46.39
C MET A 7 -22.31 -1.80 45.94
N HIS A 8 -22.07 -0.63 46.54
CA HIS A 8 -22.76 0.61 46.23
C HIS A 8 -21.79 1.68 45.76
N ALA A 9 -22.24 2.49 44.80
CA ALA A 9 -21.50 3.65 44.33
C ALA A 9 -21.43 4.73 45.43
N LEU A 10 -20.44 5.61 45.32
CA LEU A 10 -20.34 6.78 46.19
C LEU A 10 -21.57 7.68 45.94
N PRO A 11 -22.27 8.20 46.97
CA PRO A 11 -23.40 9.10 46.79
C PRO A 11 -23.07 10.35 45.97
N GLU A 12 -24.03 10.86 45.20
CA GLU A 12 -23.81 12.00 44.29
C GLU A 12 -23.40 13.28 45.02
N GLU A 13 -23.91 13.47 46.24
CA GLU A 13 -23.60 14.63 47.07
C GLU A 13 -22.10 14.68 47.37
N ILE A 14 -21.53 13.54 47.74
CA ILE A 14 -20.10 13.40 48.08
C ILE A 14 -19.24 13.49 46.80
N GLN A 15 -19.72 12.92 45.69
CA GLN A 15 -19.02 13.02 44.41
C GLN A 15 -18.87 14.49 43.95
N LYS A 16 -19.93 15.29 44.12
CA LYS A 16 -20.00 16.70 43.69
C LYS A 16 -19.33 17.69 44.66
N MET A 17 -18.86 17.25 45.83
CA MET A 17 -18.11 18.11 46.74
C MET A 17 -16.82 18.63 46.10
N LEU A 18 -16.40 19.81 46.53
CA LEU A 18 -15.14 20.41 46.12
C LEU A 18 -13.95 19.54 46.59
N PRO A 19 -12.84 19.49 45.83
CA PRO A 19 -11.64 18.79 46.24
C PRO A 19 -11.12 19.21 47.63
N GLU A 20 -11.25 20.49 47.96
CA GLU A 20 -10.81 21.07 49.23
C GLU A 20 -11.60 20.50 50.43
N ASP A 21 -12.87 20.16 50.22
CA ASP A 21 -13.75 19.57 51.24
C ASP A 21 -13.51 18.06 51.39
N LYS A 22 -12.88 17.43 50.41
CA LYS A 22 -12.52 15.99 50.42
C LYS A 22 -11.20 15.72 51.12
N VAL A 23 -10.45 16.77 51.49
CA VAL A 23 -9.10 16.65 52.04
C VAL A 23 -9.09 16.95 53.54
N CYS A 24 -8.36 16.14 54.30
CA CYS A 24 -8.17 16.38 55.71
C CYS A 24 -7.35 17.65 55.96
N LYS A 25 -7.89 18.60 56.74
CA LYS A 25 -7.24 19.87 57.07
C LYS A 25 -5.92 19.73 57.83
N TYR A 26 -5.71 18.59 58.50
CA TYR A 26 -4.51 18.36 59.33
C TYR A 26 -3.41 17.60 58.59
N CYS A 27 -3.74 16.54 57.84
CA CYS A 27 -2.75 15.72 57.15
C CYS A 27 -2.73 15.87 55.63
N GLY A 28 -3.70 16.58 55.04
CA GLY A 28 -3.77 16.79 53.59
C GLY A 28 -4.17 15.55 52.77
N VAL A 29 -4.52 14.44 53.42
CA VAL A 29 -4.93 13.20 52.74
C VAL A 29 -6.41 13.27 52.38
N SER A 30 -6.75 12.84 51.16
CA SER A 30 -8.15 12.71 50.72
C SER A 30 -8.88 11.64 51.53
N TYR A 31 -10.06 11.98 52.03
CA TYR A 31 -10.99 11.02 52.64
C TYR A 31 -11.49 9.97 51.63
N LEU A 32 -11.33 10.23 50.32
CA LEU A 32 -11.82 9.39 49.23
C LEU A 32 -10.69 8.77 48.41
N ILE A 33 -9.48 8.69 48.98
CA ILE A 33 -8.27 8.26 48.28
C ILE A 33 -8.45 6.92 47.54
N LEU A 34 -9.15 5.96 48.13
CA LEU A 34 -9.43 4.66 47.50
C LEU A 34 -10.32 4.79 46.26
N HIS A 35 -11.33 5.66 46.29
CA HIS A 35 -12.21 5.90 45.15
C HIS A 35 -11.45 6.60 44.01
N GLU A 36 -10.61 7.57 44.35
CA GLU A 36 -9.74 8.27 43.39
C GLU A 36 -8.79 7.29 42.71
N PHE A 37 -8.14 6.41 43.47
CA PHE A 37 -7.29 5.36 42.91
C PHE A 37 -8.04 4.41 41.99
N LYS A 38 -9.26 4.00 42.36
CA LYS A 38 -10.09 3.14 41.52
C LYS A 38 -10.48 3.84 40.21
N ALA A 39 -10.90 5.10 40.27
CA ALA A 39 -11.24 5.87 39.08
C ALA A 39 -10.02 6.06 38.15
N MET A 40 -8.83 6.28 38.73
CA MET A 40 -7.58 6.31 37.96
C MET A 40 -7.26 4.96 37.35
N GLU A 41 -7.39 3.85 38.09
CA GLU A 41 -7.16 2.49 37.57
C GLU A 41 -8.10 2.18 36.40
N GLU A 42 -9.37 2.54 36.49
CA GLU A 42 -10.35 2.35 35.42
C GLU A 42 -10.02 3.19 34.17
N LYS A 43 -9.62 4.45 34.36
CA LYS A 43 -9.15 5.31 33.26
C LYS A 43 -7.91 4.74 32.57
N VAL A 44 -6.93 4.26 33.33
CA VAL A 44 -5.73 3.62 32.79
C VAL A 44 -6.11 2.36 32.00
N LYS A 45 -6.99 1.50 32.54
CA LYS A 45 -7.48 0.32 31.81
C LYS A 45 -8.21 0.67 30.52
N ALA A 46 -9.01 1.73 30.51
CA ALA A 46 -9.67 2.21 29.30
C ALA A 46 -8.65 2.68 28.26
N MET A 47 -7.69 3.51 28.69
CA MET A 47 -6.62 4.02 27.83
C MET A 47 -5.73 2.89 27.28
N GLU A 48 -5.42 1.86 28.07
CA GLU A 48 -4.67 0.68 27.62
C GLU A 48 -5.42 -0.10 26.51
N LYS A 49 -6.74 -0.20 26.62
CA LYS A 49 -7.57 -0.85 25.57
C LYS A 49 -7.55 -0.04 24.28
N GLU A 50 -7.70 1.27 24.38
CA GLU A 50 -7.60 2.17 23.22
C GLU A 50 -6.22 2.10 22.58
N MET A 51 -5.15 2.11 23.37
CA MET A 51 -3.78 2.01 22.86
C MET A 51 -3.56 0.72 22.07
N LYS A 52 -4.04 -0.42 22.57
CA LYS A 52 -3.97 -1.71 21.85
C LYS A 52 -4.76 -1.67 20.53
N PHE A 53 -5.93 -1.04 20.52
CA PHE A 53 -6.73 -0.88 19.31
C PHE A 53 -6.00 -0.04 18.25
N TYR A 54 -5.40 1.07 18.65
CA TYR A 54 -4.64 1.94 17.74
C TYR A 54 -3.37 1.25 17.24
N GLN A 55 -2.66 0.51 18.08
CA GLN A 55 -1.50 -0.27 17.66
C GLN A 55 -1.85 -1.24 16.53
N GLY A 56 -2.93 -2.01 16.68
CA GLY A 56 -3.39 -2.90 15.61
C GLY A 56 -3.85 -2.16 14.34
N SER A 57 -4.32 -0.92 14.48
CA SER A 57 -4.69 -0.08 13.33
C SER A 57 -3.47 0.37 12.52
N VAL A 58 -2.40 0.76 13.19
CA VAL A 58 -1.12 1.12 12.56
C VAL A 58 -0.54 -0.07 11.77
N GLU A 59 -0.59 -1.27 12.33
CA GLU A 59 -0.12 -2.48 11.63
C GLU A 59 -0.94 -2.81 10.37
N ARG A 60 -2.27 -2.65 10.45
CA ARG A 60 -3.16 -2.84 9.29
C ARG A 60 -2.89 -1.79 8.21
N GLU A 61 -2.73 -0.53 8.61
CA GLU A 61 -2.44 0.56 7.67
C GLU A 61 -1.10 0.35 6.98
N LYS A 62 -0.06 -0.03 7.71
CA LYS A 62 1.26 -0.35 7.13
C LYS A 62 1.16 -1.43 6.06
N ARG A 63 0.43 -2.52 6.36
CA ARG A 63 0.21 -3.61 5.39
C ARG A 63 -0.54 -3.14 4.14
N LEU A 64 -1.52 -2.26 4.31
CA LEU A 64 -2.25 -1.67 3.18
C LEU A 64 -1.34 -0.77 2.34
N GLN A 65 -0.51 0.06 2.97
CA GLN A 65 0.46 0.90 2.27
C GLN A 65 1.47 0.05 1.46
N GLU A 66 1.94 -1.07 2.01
CA GLU A 66 2.81 -2.01 1.30
C GLU A 66 2.11 -2.61 0.06
N LYS A 67 0.84 -3.02 0.18
CA LYS A 67 0.05 -3.51 -0.96
C LYS A 67 -0.18 -2.44 -2.03
N ILE A 68 -0.45 -1.21 -1.63
CA ILE A 68 -0.62 -0.09 -2.58
C ILE A 68 0.68 0.12 -3.35
N LYS A 69 1.84 0.08 -2.67
CA LYS A 69 3.15 0.21 -3.32
C LYS A 69 3.40 -0.91 -4.32
N SER A 70 3.15 -2.17 -3.95
CA SER A 70 3.35 -3.30 -4.87
C SER A 70 2.42 -3.19 -6.09
N LEU A 71 1.13 -2.92 -5.87
CA LEU A 71 0.16 -2.77 -6.97
C LEU A 71 0.52 -1.59 -7.89
N SER A 72 1.03 -0.50 -7.35
CA SER A 72 1.48 0.64 -8.15
C SER A 72 2.66 0.29 -9.03
N GLN A 73 3.62 -0.49 -8.52
CA GLN A 73 4.75 -0.99 -9.29
C GLN A 73 4.29 -1.95 -10.40
N ASP A 74 3.39 -2.88 -10.09
CA ASP A 74 2.82 -3.81 -11.07
C ASP A 74 2.10 -3.06 -12.21
N LEU A 75 1.35 -2.00 -11.88
CA LEU A 75 0.69 -1.15 -12.86
C LEU A 75 1.67 -0.41 -13.77
N GLU A 76 2.74 0.16 -13.21
CA GLU A 76 3.76 0.81 -14.03
C GLU A 76 4.49 -0.18 -14.94
N GLN A 77 4.83 -1.37 -14.43
CA GLN A 77 5.42 -2.42 -15.25
C GLN A 77 4.49 -2.85 -16.38
N TYR A 78 3.20 -3.04 -16.08
CA TYR A 78 2.20 -3.40 -17.08
C TYR A 78 2.06 -2.34 -18.18
N LYS A 79 2.14 -1.04 -17.84
CA LYS A 79 2.13 0.05 -18.83
C LYS A 79 3.36 -0.02 -19.74
N ILE A 80 4.55 -0.25 -19.18
CA ILE A 80 5.79 -0.38 -19.94
C ILE A 80 5.71 -1.57 -20.89
N ASP A 81 5.29 -2.73 -20.39
CA ASP A 81 5.14 -3.96 -21.17
C ASP A 81 4.14 -3.81 -22.32
N ASN A 82 3.02 -3.13 -22.07
CA ASN A 82 2.04 -2.87 -23.13
C ASN A 82 2.54 -1.87 -24.17
N LYS A 83 3.31 -0.86 -23.75
CA LYS A 83 3.91 0.10 -24.67
C LYS A 83 4.91 -0.60 -25.58
N SER A 84 5.82 -1.39 -25.03
CA SER A 84 6.82 -2.14 -25.81
C SER A 84 6.18 -3.17 -26.75
N LYS A 85 5.13 -3.90 -26.30
CA LYS A 85 4.36 -4.80 -27.17
C LYS A 85 3.67 -4.06 -28.31
N THR A 86 3.14 -2.86 -28.05
CA THR A 86 2.51 -2.04 -29.09
C THR A 86 3.54 -1.55 -30.11
N GLU A 87 4.68 -1.06 -29.65
CA GLU A 87 5.79 -0.63 -30.50
C GLU A 87 6.32 -1.78 -31.37
N SER A 88 6.54 -2.96 -30.76
CA SER A 88 6.96 -4.17 -31.47
C SER A 88 5.96 -4.59 -32.55
N LYS A 89 4.65 -4.57 -32.25
CA LYS A 89 3.61 -4.85 -33.23
C LYS A 89 3.59 -3.84 -34.38
N ILE A 90 3.78 -2.55 -34.09
CA ILE A 90 3.85 -1.51 -35.12
C ILE A 90 5.05 -1.74 -36.03
N TYR A 91 6.23 -1.96 -35.44
CA TYR A 91 7.46 -2.23 -36.17
C TYR A 91 7.30 -3.45 -37.09
N PHE A 92 6.82 -4.57 -36.57
CA PHE A 92 6.55 -5.78 -37.36
C PHE A 92 5.62 -5.50 -38.55
N ARG A 93 4.55 -4.72 -38.32
CA ARG A 93 3.58 -4.36 -39.36
C ARG A 93 4.15 -3.43 -40.44
N VAL A 94 5.17 -2.63 -40.12
CA VAL A 94 5.90 -1.81 -41.10
C VAL A 94 6.88 -2.68 -41.88
N MET A 95 7.63 -3.54 -41.19
CA MET A 95 8.60 -4.45 -41.81
C MET A 95 7.94 -5.37 -42.84
N CYS A 96 6.82 -6.02 -42.50
CA CYS A 96 6.11 -6.86 -43.47
C CYS A 96 5.61 -6.08 -44.68
N ARG A 97 5.25 -4.80 -44.52
CA ARG A 97 4.85 -3.95 -45.65
C ARG A 97 6.02 -3.67 -46.58
N LEU A 98 7.17 -3.30 -46.03
CA LEU A 98 8.40 -3.08 -46.79
C LEU A 98 8.87 -4.37 -47.50
N GLU A 99 8.75 -5.53 -46.86
CA GLU A 99 9.07 -6.83 -47.49
C GLU A 99 8.16 -7.14 -48.68
N VAL A 100 6.85 -6.87 -48.56
CA VAL A 100 5.91 -7.03 -49.69
C VAL A 100 6.28 -6.09 -50.83
N GLU A 101 6.56 -4.82 -50.55
CA GLU A 101 7.00 -3.84 -51.56
C GLU A 101 8.32 -4.27 -52.23
N HIS A 102 9.28 -4.78 -51.45
CA HIS A 102 10.55 -5.27 -51.98
C HIS A 102 10.37 -6.49 -52.90
N CYS A 103 9.49 -7.44 -52.55
CA CYS A 103 9.16 -8.57 -53.42
C CYS A 103 8.51 -8.11 -54.73
N GLN A 104 7.58 -7.16 -54.68
CA GLN A 104 6.93 -6.60 -55.87
C GLN A 104 7.93 -5.89 -56.80
N LEU A 105 8.89 -5.14 -56.24
CA LEU A 105 9.95 -4.50 -57.03
C LEU A 105 10.91 -5.54 -57.66
N LYS A 106 11.19 -6.64 -56.94
CA LYS A 106 12.03 -7.74 -57.43
C LYS A 106 11.36 -8.52 -58.57
N GLU A 107 10.03 -8.68 -58.53
CA GLU A 107 9.25 -9.28 -59.63
C GLU A 107 9.21 -8.40 -60.89
N GLN A 108 9.30 -7.08 -60.74
CA GLN A 108 9.33 -6.13 -61.87
C GLN A 108 10.72 -6.01 -62.53
N MET A 109 11.76 -6.63 -61.97
CA MET A 109 13.11 -6.71 -62.54
C MET A 109 13.48 -8.17 -62.85
N PRO A 110 13.02 -8.75 -63.98
CA PRO A 110 13.43 -10.10 -64.34
C PRO A 110 14.93 -10.11 -64.65
N ASN A 111 15.65 -11.01 -63.99
CA ASN A 111 17.09 -11.26 -64.10
C ASN A 111 17.67 -10.91 -65.48
N SER A 112 18.50 -9.87 -65.53
CA SER A 112 19.42 -9.62 -66.65
C SER A 112 20.63 -10.54 -66.57
N GLN A 113 20.41 -11.86 -66.56
CA GLN A 113 21.47 -12.86 -66.66
C GLN A 113 21.06 -14.01 -67.60
N HIS A 114 20.81 -13.67 -68.86
CA HIS A 114 21.02 -14.50 -70.05
C HIS A 114 20.74 -13.58 -71.24
N SER A 115 21.57 -13.39 -72.25
CA SER A 115 22.60 -14.22 -72.91
C SER A 115 23.40 -13.29 -73.84
N VAL A 116 24.66 -13.59 -74.18
CA VAL A 116 25.23 -13.43 -75.55
C VAL A 116 26.50 -14.31 -75.66
N SER A 117 26.33 -15.43 -76.37
CA SER A 117 27.22 -16.20 -77.29
C SER A 117 28.68 -16.59 -76.96
N GLU A 118 28.92 -17.92 -76.99
CA GLU A 118 30.12 -18.66 -77.44
C GLU A 118 30.65 -18.22 -78.84
N PRO A 119 31.76 -18.77 -79.39
CA PRO A 119 33.13 -18.91 -78.88
C PRO A 119 34.15 -18.30 -79.89
N TYR A 120 35.40 -18.02 -79.52
CA TYR A 120 36.46 -17.68 -80.50
C TYR A 120 37.65 -18.64 -80.36
N ILE A 121 37.87 -19.43 -81.41
CA ILE A 121 39.06 -20.25 -81.67
C ILE A 121 39.93 -19.49 -82.69
N GLY A 122 41.25 -19.49 -82.48
CA GLY A 122 42.30 -19.06 -83.42
C GLY A 122 43.18 -17.96 -82.82
N LEU A 123 44.51 -18.05 -82.73
CA LEU A 123 45.54 -18.91 -83.33
C LEU A 123 46.63 -19.18 -82.29
#